data_AF-A0A7W4NYV3-F1
#
_entry.id   AF-A0A7W4NYV3-F1
#
_cell.length_a   1.000
_cell.length_b   1.000
_cell.length_c   1.000
_cell.angle_alpha   90.00
_cell.angle_beta   90.00
_cell.angle_gamma   90.00
#
_symmetry.space_group_name_H-M   'P 1'
#
loop_
_entity.id
_entity.type
_entity.pdbx_description
1 polymer ?
#
loop_
_entity_poly.entity_id
_entity_poly.type
_entity_poly.pdbx_seq_one_letter_code
_entity_poly.pdbx_strand_id
1 'polypeptide(L)'
;MYLYDLILHFNLFDEEFYVRSNPDLRDSDILPLVHYVKYGIHEPARNPNRKYNNQAYTHQFRREIAPDEPSFLHYIRNNLGHDYSDRGLLEKFDRAALSLATQRLEKFPFYSDSDYKTLNRDIETSTLLPHQHAILYGIPEGRTIFSKMRIAEILGMKMDETPTYQPGARPARNQPAPGSVGVFYHTDGNCFIKDIAEDLVAYLQSVGLNATLETEKTPLHAKPDLCLFCAPHEFFFLDGAKHWERDDILGSSIMVNTEQPQTPWFSRGLIYLLMSAGVIDFLYQNVEFFEGIGIPSFHFDPIPDSAPTRVPEQDRSNALFRVLPDDAKRETAGTTQRPIAERSIDISFFGNASAKREKFFTRNAAALAERTCFLYYRKQHDPIRMEGTSEILARMPFYVAENSKICLNIHRNDDPYFEWHRIIKQGAARGAVVVTEDCLPTPLYRSGVHFLTETPRHMPHLINWLLDTPDGRARAQQIQDACLHLFSDRKLQKSKINDIARFIGTIWQRTSIDA
;
A
#
# COMPACT_ATOMS: atom_id res chain seq x y z
N MET A 1 6.90 4.23 -44.43
CA MET A 1 7.24 5.58 -43.92
C MET A 1 7.31 5.57 -42.40
N TYR A 2 6.23 5.25 -41.69
CA TYR A 2 6.16 5.24 -40.21
C TYR A 2 7.38 4.63 -39.47
N LEU A 3 7.83 3.42 -39.84
CA LEU A 3 8.95 2.77 -39.16
C LEU A 3 10.32 3.42 -39.44
N TYR A 4 10.54 3.94 -40.65
CA TYR A 4 11.77 4.62 -41.02
C TYR A 4 11.96 5.89 -40.19
N ASP A 5 10.90 6.68 -40.09
CA ASP A 5 10.87 7.93 -39.31
C ASP A 5 11.09 7.65 -37.82
N LEU A 6 10.53 6.55 -37.33
CA LEU A 6 10.61 6.15 -35.93
C LEU A 6 12.03 5.65 -35.56
N ILE A 7 12.66 4.85 -36.44
CA ILE A 7 14.06 4.43 -36.27
C ILE A 7 15.01 5.63 -36.23
N LEU A 8 14.78 6.64 -37.09
CA LEU A 8 15.55 7.88 -37.07
C LEU A 8 15.29 8.70 -35.81
N HIS A 9 14.03 8.86 -35.41
CA HIS A 9 13.63 9.65 -34.25
C HIS A 9 14.29 9.16 -32.96
N PHE A 10 14.38 7.85 -32.76
CA PHE A 10 14.99 7.23 -31.58
C PHE A 10 16.46 6.81 -31.78
N ASN A 11 17.08 7.17 -32.92
CA ASN A 11 18.47 6.86 -33.24
C ASN A 11 18.84 5.36 -33.08
N LEU A 12 18.03 4.46 -33.66
CA LEU A 12 18.14 3.00 -33.46
C LEU A 12 18.88 2.26 -34.57
N PHE A 13 19.53 2.98 -35.47
CA PHE A 13 20.23 2.38 -36.60
C PHE A 13 21.69 2.85 -36.62
N ASP A 14 22.61 1.90 -36.53
CA ASP A 14 24.05 2.12 -36.64
C ASP A 14 24.47 1.73 -38.07
N GLU A 15 24.58 2.74 -38.93
CA GLU A 15 24.87 2.55 -40.36
C GLU A 15 26.22 1.87 -40.59
N GLU A 16 27.26 2.28 -39.85
CA GLU A 16 28.60 1.71 -39.98
C GLU A 16 28.62 0.24 -39.56
N PHE A 17 27.96 -0.09 -38.45
CA PHE A 17 27.78 -1.47 -38.01
C PHE A 17 26.99 -2.29 -39.02
N TYR A 18 25.90 -1.74 -39.57
CA TYR A 18 25.03 -2.46 -40.49
C TYR A 18 25.78 -2.83 -41.78
N VAL A 19 26.48 -1.88 -42.40
CA VAL A 19 27.26 -2.13 -43.62
C VAL A 19 28.42 -3.09 -43.36
N ARG A 20 29.10 -2.97 -42.21
CA ARG A 20 30.20 -3.88 -41.87
C ARG A 20 29.72 -5.32 -41.63
N SER A 21 28.54 -5.48 -41.03
CA SER A 21 27.97 -6.79 -40.69
C SER A 21 27.28 -7.48 -41.87
N ASN A 22 27.02 -6.73 -42.95
CA ASN A 22 26.36 -7.19 -44.15
C ASN A 22 27.22 -6.90 -45.39
N PRO A 23 28.30 -7.67 -45.64
CA PRO A 23 29.24 -7.40 -46.73
C PRO A 23 28.60 -7.43 -48.13
N ASP A 24 27.47 -8.12 -48.27
CA ASP A 24 26.63 -8.18 -49.47
C ASP A 24 26.04 -6.83 -49.88
N LEU A 25 26.01 -5.84 -48.96
CA LEU A 25 25.51 -4.50 -49.24
C LEU A 25 26.57 -3.52 -49.76
N ARG A 26 27.84 -3.94 -49.86
CA ARG A 26 28.94 -3.04 -50.28
C ARG A 26 28.81 -2.53 -51.71
N ASP A 27 28.17 -3.31 -52.58
CA ASP A 27 27.93 -2.99 -53.98
C ASP A 27 26.46 -2.64 -54.27
N SER A 28 25.67 -2.35 -53.22
CA SER A 28 24.24 -2.02 -53.34
C SER A 28 24.02 -0.52 -53.50
N ASP A 29 23.20 -0.12 -54.49
CA ASP A 29 22.76 1.27 -54.68
C ASP A 29 21.65 1.71 -53.68
N ILE A 30 21.29 0.86 -52.70
CA ILE A 30 20.22 1.13 -51.73
C ILE A 30 20.81 1.66 -50.43
N LEU A 31 20.30 2.78 -49.94
CA LEU A 31 20.68 3.34 -48.63
C LEU A 31 20.50 2.30 -47.50
N PRO A 32 21.49 2.10 -46.60
CA PRO A 32 21.47 1.03 -45.60
C PRO A 32 20.21 0.97 -44.72
N LEU A 33 19.72 2.13 -44.25
CA LEU A 33 18.49 2.18 -43.45
C LEU A 33 17.25 1.81 -44.28
N VAL A 34 17.19 2.25 -45.54
CA VAL A 34 16.10 1.90 -46.46
C VAL A 34 16.13 0.39 -46.75
N HIS A 35 17.31 -0.17 -46.94
CA HIS A 35 17.50 -1.61 -47.10
C HIS A 35 17.01 -2.37 -45.87
N TYR A 36 17.42 -1.95 -44.66
CA TYR A 36 16.99 -2.59 -43.43
C TYR A 36 15.47 -2.56 -43.26
N VAL A 37 14.83 -1.41 -43.45
CA VAL A 37 13.37 -1.26 -43.29
C VAL A 37 12.59 -2.09 -44.33
N LYS A 38 13.10 -2.21 -45.57
CA LYS A 38 12.41 -2.94 -46.64
C LYS A 38 12.64 -4.45 -46.60
N TYR A 39 13.84 -4.88 -46.22
CA TYR A 39 14.27 -6.28 -46.36
C TYR A 39 14.85 -6.79 -45.05
N GLY A 40 15.87 -6.12 -44.52
CA GLY A 40 16.65 -6.62 -43.40
C GLY A 40 15.87 -6.85 -42.10
N ILE A 41 14.77 -6.13 -41.87
CA ILE A 41 13.94 -6.30 -40.67
C ILE A 41 13.23 -7.65 -40.61
N HIS A 42 12.99 -8.28 -41.76
CA HIS A 42 12.38 -9.61 -41.87
C HIS A 42 13.42 -10.74 -41.89
N GLU A 43 14.71 -10.40 -41.93
CA GLU A 43 15.79 -11.37 -42.01
C GLU A 43 16.37 -11.66 -40.62
N PRO A 44 16.38 -12.92 -40.15
CA PRO A 44 16.82 -13.27 -38.79
C PRO A 44 18.27 -12.87 -38.49
N ALA A 45 19.13 -12.84 -39.52
CA ALA A 45 20.56 -12.60 -39.38
C ALA A 45 20.96 -11.11 -39.43
N ARG A 46 20.02 -10.19 -39.74
CA ARG A 46 20.35 -8.77 -39.90
C ARG A 46 19.90 -7.94 -38.70
N ASN A 47 20.87 -7.30 -38.05
CA ASN A 47 20.67 -6.46 -36.87
C ASN A 47 20.89 -4.99 -37.23
N PRO A 48 20.00 -4.06 -36.83
CA PRO A 48 20.10 -2.64 -37.16
C PRO A 48 21.19 -1.90 -36.38
N ASN A 49 21.58 -2.46 -35.23
CA ASN A 49 22.62 -1.91 -34.37
C ASN A 49 23.23 -3.03 -33.50
N ARG A 50 24.27 -2.70 -32.74
CA ARG A 50 25.01 -3.66 -31.90
C ARG A 50 24.25 -4.15 -30.66
N LYS A 51 23.24 -3.40 -30.22
CA LYS A 51 22.49 -3.67 -28.98
C LYS A 51 21.31 -4.60 -29.22
N TYR A 52 20.79 -4.65 -30.45
CA TYR A 52 19.66 -5.50 -30.82
C TYR A 52 20.10 -6.76 -31.56
N ASN A 53 19.66 -7.93 -31.11
CA ASN A 53 19.84 -9.20 -31.82
C ASN A 53 18.47 -9.77 -32.24
N ASN A 54 18.17 -9.71 -33.53
CA ASN A 54 16.88 -10.09 -34.10
C ASN A 54 16.52 -11.55 -33.81
N GLN A 55 17.47 -12.47 -34.00
CA GLN A 55 17.25 -13.90 -33.78
C GLN A 55 16.96 -14.24 -32.32
N ALA A 56 17.76 -13.73 -31.39
CA ALA A 56 17.59 -13.96 -29.95
C ALA A 56 16.28 -13.35 -29.45
N TYR A 57 15.98 -12.12 -29.88
CA TYR A 57 14.77 -11.41 -29.50
C TYR A 57 13.51 -12.13 -30.01
N THR A 58 13.50 -12.54 -31.28
CA THR A 58 12.39 -13.30 -31.88
C THR A 58 12.15 -14.61 -31.15
N HIS A 59 13.21 -15.34 -30.78
CA HIS A 59 13.09 -16.58 -30.03
C HIS A 59 12.49 -16.36 -28.64
N GLN A 60 12.94 -15.30 -27.94
CA GLN A 60 12.50 -14.97 -26.60
C GLN A 60 11.02 -14.55 -26.54
N PHE A 61 10.58 -13.67 -27.45
CA PHE A 61 9.22 -13.10 -27.47
C PHE A 61 8.28 -13.78 -28.47
N ARG A 62 8.59 -15.03 -28.87
CA ARG A 62 7.87 -15.76 -29.93
C ARG A 62 6.36 -15.94 -29.68
N ARG A 63 5.92 -15.85 -28.43
CA ARG A 63 4.51 -15.99 -28.03
C ARG A 63 3.75 -14.67 -28.02
N GLU A 64 4.48 -13.55 -28.00
CA GLU A 64 3.93 -12.19 -27.86
C GLU A 64 3.95 -11.42 -29.19
N ILE A 65 4.91 -11.72 -30.07
CA ILE A 65 5.02 -11.12 -31.40
C ILE A 65 3.93 -11.70 -32.32
N ALA A 66 3.13 -10.84 -32.94
CA ALA A 66 2.12 -11.26 -33.91
C ALA A 66 2.78 -11.94 -35.14
N PRO A 67 2.14 -12.94 -35.80
CA PRO A 67 2.76 -13.74 -36.86
C PRO A 67 3.40 -12.94 -38.01
N ASP A 68 2.86 -11.75 -38.30
CA ASP A 68 3.33 -10.87 -39.38
C ASP A 68 4.02 -9.58 -38.86
N GLU A 69 4.22 -9.44 -37.55
CA GLU A 69 4.90 -8.29 -36.96
C GLU A 69 6.42 -8.50 -36.98
N PRO A 70 7.21 -7.57 -37.54
CA PRO A 70 8.65 -7.65 -37.41
C PRO A 70 9.07 -7.51 -35.95
N SER A 71 9.91 -8.41 -35.47
CA SER A 71 10.40 -8.44 -34.08
C SER A 71 11.02 -7.12 -33.63
N PHE A 72 11.63 -6.36 -34.54
CA PHE A 72 12.20 -5.05 -34.24
C PHE A 72 11.14 -3.97 -34.05
N LEU A 73 9.97 -4.08 -34.70
CA LEU A 73 8.84 -3.20 -34.45
C LEU A 73 8.20 -3.50 -33.09
N HIS A 74 8.07 -4.78 -32.72
CA HIS A 74 7.70 -5.17 -31.36
C HIS A 74 8.71 -4.63 -30.34
N TYR A 75 10.01 -4.77 -30.60
CA TYR A 75 11.09 -4.19 -29.77
C TYR A 75 10.97 -2.68 -29.62
N ILE A 76 10.69 -1.99 -30.71
CA ILE A 76 10.48 -0.55 -30.69
C ILE A 76 9.25 -0.17 -29.86
N ARG A 77 8.13 -0.87 -30.02
CA ARG A 77 6.90 -0.51 -29.31
C ARG A 77 6.94 -0.85 -27.83
N ASN A 78 7.67 -1.90 -27.47
CA ASN A 78 7.60 -2.50 -26.14
C ASN A 78 8.91 -2.38 -25.34
N ASN A 79 10.06 -2.31 -26.01
CA ASN A 79 11.40 -2.51 -25.40
C ASN A 79 12.46 -1.44 -25.76
N LEU A 80 12.10 -0.37 -26.47
CA LEU A 80 13.00 0.73 -26.89
C LEU A 80 13.73 1.41 -25.71
N GLY A 81 13.16 1.29 -24.50
CA GLY A 81 13.77 1.69 -23.24
C GLY A 81 13.88 0.55 -22.22
N HIS A 82 14.03 -0.72 -22.64
CA HIS A 82 13.99 -1.88 -21.71
C HIS A 82 15.08 -2.94 -21.93
N ASP A 83 15.99 -2.77 -22.88
CA ASP A 83 17.11 -3.70 -23.05
C ASP A 83 18.30 -3.27 -22.19
N TYR A 84 18.17 -3.50 -20.89
CA TYR A 84 19.33 -3.73 -20.04
C TYR A 84 19.55 -5.24 -19.97
N SER A 85 20.74 -5.71 -20.33
CA SER A 85 21.14 -7.10 -20.05
C SER A 85 21.18 -7.38 -18.54
N ASP A 86 21.25 -6.31 -17.77
CA ASP A 86 21.59 -6.22 -16.37
C ASP A 86 20.35 -6.33 -15.46
N ARG A 87 20.22 -7.44 -14.73
CA ARG A 87 19.13 -7.61 -13.74
C ARG A 87 19.45 -6.97 -12.39
N GLY A 88 20.57 -6.25 -12.29
CA GLY A 88 21.05 -5.61 -11.08
C GLY A 88 21.09 -6.58 -9.90
N LEU A 89 20.62 -6.10 -8.74
CA LEU A 89 20.55 -6.88 -7.50
C LEU A 89 19.32 -7.81 -7.44
N LEU A 90 18.60 -7.94 -8.56
CA LEU A 90 17.34 -8.67 -8.69
C LEU A 90 17.45 -9.84 -9.69
N GLU A 91 18.63 -10.45 -9.82
CA GLU A 91 18.91 -11.52 -10.80
C GLU A 91 17.98 -12.73 -10.75
N LYS A 92 17.29 -12.95 -9.63
CA LYS A 92 16.32 -14.03 -9.46
C LYS A 92 15.01 -13.82 -10.22
N PHE A 93 14.69 -12.58 -10.58
CA PHE A 93 13.46 -12.26 -11.30
C PHE A 93 13.70 -12.27 -12.81
N ASP A 94 12.67 -12.67 -13.53
CA ASP A 94 12.66 -12.68 -14.97
C ASP A 94 12.64 -11.25 -15.54
N ARG A 95 13.28 -11.09 -16.70
CA ARG A 95 13.40 -9.77 -17.36
C ARG A 95 12.04 -9.15 -17.66
N ALA A 96 11.04 -9.95 -18.01
CA ALA A 96 9.70 -9.47 -18.30
C ALA A 96 9.06 -8.80 -17.07
N ALA A 97 9.20 -9.42 -15.88
CA ALA A 97 8.65 -8.88 -14.65
C ALA A 97 9.38 -7.58 -14.22
N LEU A 98 10.71 -7.54 -14.36
CA LEU A 98 11.50 -6.33 -14.10
C LEU A 98 11.17 -5.21 -15.10
N SER A 99 10.96 -5.54 -16.38
CA SER A 99 10.54 -4.58 -17.41
C SER A 99 9.16 -4.00 -17.11
N LEU A 100 8.22 -4.83 -16.66
CA LEU A 100 6.89 -4.38 -16.23
C LEU A 100 6.99 -3.43 -15.03
N ALA A 101 7.79 -3.78 -14.03
CA ALA A 101 7.99 -2.95 -12.84
C ALA A 101 8.61 -1.59 -13.19
N THR A 102 9.60 -1.57 -14.10
CA THR A 102 10.23 -0.31 -14.55
C THR A 102 9.28 0.59 -15.33
N GLN A 103 8.46 0.05 -16.25
CA GLN A 103 7.42 0.84 -16.93
C GLN A 103 6.39 1.41 -15.96
N ARG A 104 5.98 0.61 -14.98
CA ARG A 104 5.01 1.03 -13.97
C ARG A 104 5.60 2.13 -13.08
N LEU A 105 6.88 2.03 -12.68
CA LEU A 105 7.55 3.06 -11.90
C LEU A 105 7.68 4.38 -12.67
N GLU A 106 8.10 4.33 -13.94
CA GLU A 106 8.26 5.51 -14.78
C GLU A 106 6.98 6.37 -14.83
N LYS A 107 5.82 5.70 -14.85
CA LYS A 107 4.49 6.33 -14.90
C LYS A 107 3.90 6.61 -13.52
N PHE A 108 4.54 6.14 -12.44
CA PHE A 108 3.98 6.26 -11.10
C PHE A 108 4.05 7.72 -10.62
N PRO A 109 2.93 8.33 -10.15
CA PRO A 109 2.88 9.78 -9.91
C PRO A 109 3.98 10.32 -8.99
N PHE A 110 4.33 9.59 -7.93
CA PHE A 110 5.37 10.00 -6.97
C PHE A 110 6.79 9.89 -7.52
N TYR A 111 7.00 9.25 -8.67
CA TYR A 111 8.30 9.10 -9.29
C TYR A 111 8.59 10.22 -10.29
N SER A 112 9.88 10.58 -10.40
CA SER A 112 10.41 11.38 -11.50
C SER A 112 11.90 11.07 -11.67
N ASP A 113 12.34 10.86 -12.90
CA ASP A 113 13.75 10.68 -13.24
C ASP A 113 14.62 11.87 -12.76
N SER A 114 14.09 13.11 -12.84
CA SER A 114 14.80 14.32 -12.41
C SER A 114 15.02 14.34 -10.89
N ASP A 115 14.00 13.95 -10.14
CA ASP A 115 14.04 13.93 -8.69
C ASP A 115 14.96 12.81 -8.22
N TYR A 116 14.84 11.63 -8.82
CA TYR A 116 15.68 10.48 -8.49
C TYR A 116 17.17 10.77 -8.74
N LYS A 117 17.53 11.41 -9.86
CA LYS A 117 18.90 11.90 -10.14
C LYS A 117 19.36 12.93 -9.11
N THR A 118 18.50 13.88 -8.75
CA THR A 118 18.84 14.92 -7.76
C THR A 118 19.14 14.32 -6.38
N LEU A 119 18.37 13.31 -5.98
CA LEU A 119 18.50 12.58 -4.72
C LEU A 119 19.70 11.62 -4.72
N ASN A 120 20.10 11.11 -5.90
CA ASN A 120 21.13 10.09 -6.07
C ASN A 120 22.13 10.51 -7.15
N ARG A 121 22.85 11.62 -6.92
CA ARG A 121 23.71 12.26 -7.94
C ARG A 121 24.82 11.37 -8.50
N ASP A 122 25.21 10.35 -7.77
CA ASP A 122 26.22 9.38 -8.19
C ASP A 122 25.79 8.58 -9.44
N ILE A 123 24.48 8.50 -9.74
CA ILE A 123 23.96 7.74 -10.88
C ILE A 123 24.07 8.49 -12.21
N GLU A 124 24.53 9.76 -12.24
CA GLU A 124 24.67 10.53 -13.49
C GLU A 124 25.59 9.85 -14.51
N THR A 125 26.51 9.01 -14.05
CA THR A 125 27.43 8.23 -14.89
C THR A 125 26.88 6.84 -15.26
N SER A 126 25.71 6.46 -14.74
CA SER A 126 25.08 5.17 -15.04
C SER A 126 24.64 5.10 -16.50
N THR A 127 24.78 3.91 -17.07
CA THR A 127 24.28 3.63 -18.44
C THR A 127 22.80 3.25 -18.46
N LEU A 128 22.20 3.03 -17.29
CA LEU A 128 20.78 2.75 -17.12
C LEU A 128 19.95 4.04 -17.08
N LEU A 129 18.70 3.95 -17.52
CA LEU A 129 17.74 5.03 -17.28
C LEU A 129 17.44 5.13 -15.77
N PRO A 130 17.10 6.32 -15.24
CA PRO A 130 16.98 6.51 -13.79
C PRO A 130 15.90 5.63 -13.15
N HIS A 131 14.73 5.46 -13.77
CA HIS A 131 13.69 4.54 -13.29
C HIS A 131 14.13 3.07 -13.33
N GLN A 132 14.95 2.67 -14.30
CA GLN A 132 15.53 1.32 -14.34
C GLN A 132 16.50 1.12 -13.18
N HIS A 133 17.42 2.08 -13.00
CA HIS A 133 18.37 2.05 -11.89
C HIS A 133 17.64 2.03 -10.54
N ALA A 134 16.56 2.80 -10.40
CA ALA A 134 15.74 2.83 -9.19
C ALA A 134 15.17 1.45 -8.83
N ILE A 135 14.68 0.68 -9.81
CA ILE A 135 14.18 -0.69 -9.59
C ILE A 135 15.33 -1.67 -9.32
N LEU A 136 16.33 -1.72 -10.19
CA LEU A 136 17.33 -2.78 -10.23
C LEU A 136 18.39 -2.67 -9.12
N TYR A 137 18.69 -1.44 -8.70
CA TYR A 137 19.72 -1.13 -7.71
C TYR A 137 19.17 -0.28 -6.56
N GLY A 138 18.40 0.76 -6.89
CA GLY A 138 17.95 1.74 -5.89
C GLY A 138 17.15 1.14 -4.75
N ILE A 139 16.07 0.42 -5.04
CA ILE A 139 15.23 -0.23 -4.01
C ILE A 139 16.05 -1.27 -3.22
N PRO A 140 16.77 -2.21 -3.85
CA PRO A 140 17.61 -3.17 -3.12
C PRO A 140 18.69 -2.54 -2.24
N GLU A 141 19.31 -1.44 -2.67
CA GLU A 141 20.31 -0.70 -1.90
C GLU A 141 19.70 0.18 -0.80
N GLY A 142 18.38 0.31 -0.75
CA GLY A 142 17.69 1.18 0.21
C GLY A 142 17.83 2.67 -0.09
N ARG A 143 18.03 3.04 -1.36
CA ARG A 143 18.12 4.44 -1.81
C ARG A 143 16.79 5.17 -1.64
N THR A 144 16.87 6.49 -1.58
CA THR A 144 15.66 7.32 -1.62
C THR A 144 15.13 7.36 -3.05
N ILE A 145 13.95 6.77 -3.25
CA ILE A 145 13.31 6.66 -4.57
C ILE A 145 12.44 7.87 -4.88
N PHE A 146 11.70 8.36 -3.88
CA PHE A 146 10.72 9.43 -4.06
C PHE A 146 11.14 10.73 -3.37
N SER A 147 10.87 11.85 -4.04
CA SER A 147 10.98 13.18 -3.44
C SER A 147 9.83 13.42 -2.46
N LYS A 148 10.17 13.77 -1.21
CA LYS A 148 9.16 14.18 -0.21
C LYS A 148 8.36 15.40 -0.65
N MET A 149 8.98 16.33 -1.37
CA MET A 149 8.30 17.52 -1.89
C MET A 149 7.24 17.11 -2.92
N ARG A 150 7.61 16.24 -3.87
CA ARG A 150 6.68 15.75 -4.89
C ARG A 150 5.51 14.99 -4.29
N ILE A 151 5.76 14.13 -3.29
CA ILE A 151 4.69 13.45 -2.55
C ILE A 151 3.76 14.47 -1.91
N ALA A 152 4.30 15.48 -1.21
CA ALA A 152 3.52 16.50 -0.54
C ALA A 152 2.71 17.36 -1.53
N GLU A 153 3.27 17.71 -2.69
CA GLU A 153 2.57 18.43 -3.76
C GLU A 153 1.39 17.61 -4.29
N ILE A 154 1.62 16.35 -4.66
CA ILE A 154 0.59 15.47 -5.24
C ILE A 154 -0.52 15.20 -4.23
N LEU A 155 -0.17 14.80 -3.00
CA LEU A 155 -1.17 14.54 -1.95
C LEU A 155 -1.84 15.83 -1.48
N GLY A 156 -1.12 16.96 -1.48
CA GLY A 156 -1.67 18.28 -1.14
C GLY A 156 -2.80 18.68 -2.09
N MET A 157 -2.67 18.40 -3.39
CA MET A 157 -3.74 18.63 -4.38
C MET A 157 -4.99 17.77 -4.12
N LYS A 158 -4.87 16.67 -3.36
CA LYS A 158 -5.97 15.75 -3.02
C LYS A 158 -6.68 16.13 -1.72
N MET A 159 -6.20 17.12 -0.97
CA MET A 159 -6.78 17.52 0.33
C MET A 159 -8.18 18.13 0.22
N ASP A 160 -8.45 18.87 -0.86
CA ASP A 160 -9.73 19.56 -1.07
C ASP A 160 -10.79 18.66 -1.73
N GLU A 161 -10.46 17.40 -2.04
CA GLU A 161 -11.41 16.46 -2.60
C GLU A 161 -12.48 16.07 -1.56
N THR A 162 -13.72 15.86 -2.02
CA THR A 162 -14.82 15.36 -1.18
C THR A 162 -15.31 14.00 -1.71
N PRO A 163 -14.48 12.95 -1.62
CA PRO A 163 -14.87 11.63 -2.10
C PRO A 163 -16.12 11.15 -1.36
N THR A 164 -17.00 10.49 -2.11
CA THR A 164 -18.20 9.86 -1.57
C THR A 164 -18.17 8.39 -1.91
N TYR A 165 -18.45 7.52 -0.93
CA TYR A 165 -18.60 6.11 -1.22
C TYR A 165 -19.72 5.87 -2.24
N GLN A 166 -19.36 5.25 -3.35
CA GLN A 166 -20.28 4.82 -4.40
C GLN A 166 -20.28 3.28 -4.42
N PRO A 167 -21.37 2.62 -4.01
CA PRO A 167 -21.47 1.16 -4.08
C PRO A 167 -21.28 0.68 -5.52
N GLY A 168 -20.39 -0.29 -5.74
CA GLY A 168 -20.26 -0.88 -7.05
C GLY A 168 -21.44 -1.79 -7.41
N ALA A 169 -21.56 -2.15 -8.69
CA ALA A 169 -22.59 -3.06 -9.18
C ALA A 169 -22.49 -4.45 -8.53
N ARG A 170 -23.62 -5.08 -8.15
CA ARG A 170 -23.58 -6.41 -7.51
C ARG A 170 -22.74 -7.40 -8.34
N PRO A 171 -21.88 -8.20 -7.70
CA PRO A 171 -21.10 -9.22 -8.41
C PRO A 171 -22.03 -10.17 -9.17
N ALA A 172 -21.59 -10.59 -10.35
CA ALA A 172 -22.36 -11.53 -11.17
C ALA A 172 -22.48 -12.87 -10.43
N ARG A 173 -23.64 -13.53 -10.49
CA ARG A 173 -23.89 -14.81 -9.79
C ARG A 173 -22.89 -15.92 -10.14
N ASN A 174 -22.31 -15.86 -11.35
CA ASN A 174 -21.37 -16.85 -11.86
C ASN A 174 -19.96 -16.24 -12.08
N GLN A 175 -19.59 -15.20 -11.32
CA GLN A 175 -18.24 -14.65 -11.43
C GLN A 175 -17.22 -15.73 -11.03
N PRO A 176 -16.16 -15.95 -11.83
CA PRO A 176 -15.08 -16.85 -11.45
C PRO A 176 -14.49 -16.45 -10.09
N ALA A 177 -14.28 -17.44 -9.23
CA ALA A 177 -13.68 -17.24 -7.92
C ALA A 177 -12.59 -18.31 -7.68
N PRO A 178 -11.54 -17.98 -6.92
CA PRO A 178 -10.53 -18.95 -6.50
C PRO A 178 -11.14 -20.01 -5.59
N GLY A 179 -10.65 -21.25 -5.67
CA GLY A 179 -11.06 -22.35 -4.78
C GLY A 179 -10.50 -22.21 -3.36
N SER A 180 -9.38 -21.50 -3.22
CA SER A 180 -8.75 -21.14 -1.94
C SER A 180 -8.06 -19.78 -2.00
N VAL A 181 -8.15 -19.00 -0.92
CA VAL A 181 -7.48 -17.70 -0.78
C VAL A 181 -6.60 -17.71 0.46
N GLY A 182 -5.30 -17.50 0.31
CA GLY A 182 -4.39 -17.32 1.45
C GLY A 182 -4.14 -15.85 1.74
N VAL A 183 -4.39 -15.41 2.96
CA VAL A 183 -3.97 -14.07 3.42
C VAL A 183 -2.74 -14.23 4.31
N PHE A 184 -1.60 -13.78 3.80
CA PHE A 184 -0.28 -13.99 4.38
C PHE A 184 0.15 -12.78 5.21
N TYR A 185 0.67 -13.05 6.40
CA TYR A 185 1.45 -12.11 7.21
C TYR A 185 2.75 -12.77 7.67
N HIS A 186 3.73 -11.98 8.10
CA HIS A 186 4.98 -12.52 8.63
C HIS A 186 4.90 -12.69 10.15
N THR A 187 5.28 -13.86 10.69
CA THR A 187 5.15 -14.12 12.14
C THR A 187 6.08 -13.26 13.00
N ASP A 188 7.26 -12.89 12.50
CA ASP A 188 8.16 -11.91 13.14
C ASP A 188 7.83 -10.44 12.82
N GLY A 189 6.76 -10.20 12.05
CA GLY A 189 6.31 -8.87 11.65
C GLY A 189 5.63 -8.11 12.78
N ASN A 190 5.15 -6.91 12.44
CA ASN A 190 4.43 -6.09 13.41
C ASN A 190 3.06 -6.67 13.71
N CYS A 191 2.69 -6.68 15.00
CA CYS A 191 1.47 -7.29 15.51
C CYS A 191 0.21 -6.78 14.79
N PHE A 192 0.17 -5.51 14.41
CA PHE A 192 -0.99 -4.92 13.70
C PHE A 192 -1.21 -5.53 12.29
N ILE A 193 -0.16 -6.06 11.66
CA ILE A 193 -0.28 -6.69 10.33
C ILE A 193 -1.08 -7.99 10.44
N LYS A 194 -0.89 -8.74 11.53
CA LYS A 194 -1.72 -9.92 11.84
C LYS A 194 -3.18 -9.53 12.01
N ASP A 195 -3.47 -8.47 12.77
CA ASP A 195 -4.85 -8.00 12.98
C ASP A 195 -5.50 -7.56 11.66
N ILE A 196 -4.75 -6.93 10.76
CA ILE A 196 -5.21 -6.56 9.41
C ILE A 196 -5.49 -7.82 8.57
N ALA A 197 -4.59 -8.81 8.61
CA ALA A 197 -4.75 -10.06 7.89
C ALA A 197 -5.97 -10.85 8.39
N GLU A 198 -6.19 -10.91 9.71
CA GLU A 198 -7.37 -11.53 10.32
C GLU A 198 -8.67 -10.82 9.93
N ASP A 199 -8.70 -9.48 9.97
CA ASP A 199 -9.83 -8.69 9.49
C ASP A 199 -10.13 -9.03 8.02
N LEU A 200 -9.11 -9.08 7.17
CA LEU A 200 -9.25 -9.39 5.75
C LEU A 200 -9.75 -10.81 5.51
N VAL A 201 -9.25 -11.81 6.27
CA VAL A 201 -9.76 -13.19 6.21
C VAL A 201 -11.24 -13.23 6.58
N ALA A 202 -11.64 -12.64 7.72
CA ALA A 202 -13.03 -12.60 8.15
C ALA A 202 -13.92 -11.89 7.10
N TYR A 203 -13.39 -10.83 6.50
CA TYR A 203 -14.07 -10.07 5.46
C TYR A 203 -14.27 -10.88 4.18
N LEU A 204 -13.27 -11.65 3.74
CA LEU A 204 -13.36 -12.56 2.59
C LEU A 204 -14.26 -13.77 2.88
N GLN A 205 -14.23 -14.32 4.09
CA GLN A 205 -15.14 -15.39 4.48
C GLN A 205 -16.60 -14.92 4.48
N SER A 206 -16.86 -13.66 4.82
CA SER A 206 -18.21 -13.09 4.81
C SER A 206 -18.85 -13.02 3.41
N VAL A 207 -18.03 -13.01 2.33
CA VAL A 207 -18.50 -13.11 0.94
C VAL A 207 -18.61 -14.55 0.44
N GLY A 208 -18.30 -15.54 1.28
CA GLY A 208 -18.31 -16.96 0.94
C GLY A 208 -17.04 -17.48 0.27
N LEU A 209 -15.94 -16.72 0.28
CA LEU A 209 -14.65 -17.23 -0.19
C LEU A 209 -14.01 -18.14 0.86
N ASN A 210 -13.34 -19.20 0.38
CA ASN A 210 -12.54 -20.10 1.22
C ASN A 210 -11.20 -19.44 1.55
N ALA A 211 -11.22 -18.48 2.48
CA ALA A 211 -10.04 -17.74 2.90
C ALA A 211 -9.42 -18.29 4.19
N THR A 212 -8.10 -18.44 4.21
CA THR A 212 -7.31 -18.89 5.35
C THR A 212 -6.24 -17.85 5.72
N LEU A 213 -5.88 -17.81 7.00
CA LEU A 213 -4.76 -17.02 7.49
C LEU A 213 -3.49 -17.85 7.34
N GLU A 214 -2.53 -17.35 6.57
CA GLU A 214 -1.30 -18.03 6.19
C GLU A 214 -0.06 -17.23 6.66
N THR A 215 1.12 -17.86 6.62
CA THR A 215 2.37 -17.24 7.07
C THR A 215 3.52 -17.57 6.13
N GLU A 216 4.70 -16.98 6.37
CA GLU A 216 5.94 -17.36 5.67
C GLU A 216 6.32 -18.84 5.84
N LYS A 217 5.75 -19.52 6.85
CA LYS A 217 5.99 -20.93 7.15
C LYS A 217 5.10 -21.89 6.35
N THR A 218 4.09 -21.38 5.63
CA THR A 218 3.23 -22.22 4.78
C THR A 218 4.07 -22.83 3.66
N PRO A 219 4.08 -24.16 3.48
CA PRO A 219 4.93 -24.77 2.46
C PRO A 219 4.36 -24.55 1.06
N LEU A 220 5.24 -24.32 0.06
CA LEU A 220 4.82 -24.02 -1.33
C LEU A 220 3.90 -25.07 -1.96
N HIS A 221 4.00 -26.34 -1.58
CA HIS A 221 3.10 -27.39 -2.11
C HIS A 221 1.66 -27.25 -1.60
N ALA A 222 1.44 -26.48 -0.55
CA ALA A 222 0.13 -26.13 0.01
C ALA A 222 -0.29 -24.69 -0.37
N LYS A 223 0.36 -24.09 -1.37
CA LYS A 223 0.06 -22.73 -1.82
C LYS A 223 -1.42 -22.61 -2.23
N PRO A 224 -2.16 -21.62 -1.69
CA PRO A 224 -3.53 -21.33 -2.12
C PRO A 224 -3.60 -20.88 -3.59
N ASP A 225 -4.81 -20.94 -4.16
CA ASP A 225 -5.04 -20.55 -5.55
C ASP A 225 -4.71 -19.06 -5.74
N LEU A 226 -5.22 -18.21 -4.85
CA LEU A 226 -4.93 -16.77 -4.81
C LEU A 226 -4.22 -16.41 -3.49
N CYS A 227 -3.09 -15.71 -3.59
CA CYS A 227 -2.31 -15.24 -2.43
C CYS A 227 -2.44 -13.72 -2.26
N LEU A 228 -2.72 -13.29 -1.03
CA LEU A 228 -2.75 -11.89 -0.60
C LEU A 228 -1.63 -11.69 0.41
N PHE A 229 -0.61 -10.87 0.09
CA PHE A 229 0.52 -10.65 0.99
C PHE A 229 0.40 -9.31 1.72
N CYS A 230 0.20 -9.38 3.04
CA CYS A 230 0.13 -8.21 3.91
C CYS A 230 1.50 -7.64 4.22
N ALA A 231 1.62 -6.30 4.14
CA ALA A 231 2.85 -5.57 4.40
C ALA A 231 4.04 -6.18 3.63
N PRO A 232 4.08 -6.09 2.29
CA PRO A 232 5.13 -6.71 1.48
C PRO A 232 6.55 -6.25 1.86
N HIS A 233 6.67 -5.06 2.46
CA HIS A 233 7.93 -4.52 3.01
C HIS A 233 8.42 -5.24 4.28
N GLU A 234 7.54 -5.96 4.99
CA GLU A 234 7.87 -6.88 6.08
C GLU A 234 7.93 -8.31 5.54
N PHE A 235 6.87 -8.78 4.86
CA PHE A 235 6.73 -10.19 4.46
C PHE A 235 7.93 -10.71 3.68
N PHE A 236 8.36 -10.02 2.62
CA PHE A 236 9.45 -10.51 1.76
C PHE A 236 10.86 -10.07 2.24
N PHE A 237 10.95 -9.22 3.26
CA PHE A 237 12.23 -8.70 3.76
C PHE A 237 12.68 -9.36 5.06
N LEU A 238 11.74 -9.84 5.88
CA LEU A 238 12.06 -10.64 7.04
C LEU A 238 12.48 -12.06 6.62
N ASP A 239 13.24 -12.71 7.49
CA ASP A 239 13.84 -14.01 7.22
C ASP A 239 12.78 -15.11 7.12
N GLY A 240 12.96 -16.04 6.18
CA GLY A 240 12.07 -17.20 6.01
C GLY A 240 11.14 -17.10 4.81
N ALA A 241 10.80 -15.91 4.33
CA ALA A 241 9.85 -15.72 3.22
C ALA A 241 10.48 -15.75 1.81
N LYS A 242 11.81 -15.85 1.67
CA LYS A 242 12.51 -15.74 0.38
C LYS A 242 12.02 -16.70 -0.70
N HIS A 243 11.50 -17.86 -0.32
CA HIS A 243 10.98 -18.86 -1.26
C HIS A 243 9.65 -18.46 -1.93
N TRP A 244 8.96 -17.45 -1.39
CA TRP A 244 7.77 -16.84 -1.98
C TRP A 244 8.08 -15.77 -3.04
N GLU A 245 9.33 -15.29 -3.11
CA GLU A 245 9.76 -14.29 -4.09
C GLU A 245 10.00 -14.93 -5.47
N ARG A 246 8.92 -15.26 -6.17
CA ARG A 246 8.94 -15.86 -7.51
C ARG A 246 8.00 -15.13 -8.46
N ASP A 247 8.36 -15.00 -9.73
CA ASP A 247 7.58 -14.27 -10.72
C ASP A 247 6.16 -14.84 -10.90
N ASP A 248 6.02 -16.17 -10.93
CA ASP A 248 4.74 -16.87 -11.05
C ASP A 248 3.80 -16.58 -9.86
N ILE A 249 4.35 -16.40 -8.67
CA ILE A 249 3.58 -16.06 -7.47
C ILE A 249 3.27 -14.57 -7.47
N LEU A 250 4.26 -13.69 -7.60
CA LEU A 250 4.06 -12.24 -7.50
C LEU A 250 3.08 -11.75 -8.57
N GLY A 251 3.26 -12.17 -9.83
CA GLY A 251 2.43 -11.78 -10.96
C GLY A 251 0.98 -12.28 -10.90
N SER A 252 0.67 -13.22 -10.00
CA SER A 252 -0.69 -13.76 -9.77
C SER A 252 -1.26 -13.40 -8.38
N SER A 253 -0.52 -12.63 -7.58
CA SER A 253 -0.88 -12.29 -6.20
C SER A 253 -1.34 -10.85 -6.05
N ILE A 254 -2.04 -10.60 -4.94
CA ILE A 254 -2.46 -9.27 -4.51
C ILE A 254 -1.56 -8.83 -3.37
N MET A 255 -1.07 -7.59 -3.42
CA MET A 255 -0.30 -7.01 -2.32
C MET A 255 -1.20 -6.12 -1.48
N VAL A 256 -1.19 -6.32 -0.16
CA VAL A 256 -1.90 -5.44 0.78
C VAL A 256 -0.88 -4.44 1.33
N ASN A 257 -0.82 -3.28 0.71
CA ASN A 257 0.04 -2.18 1.14
C ASN A 257 -0.49 -1.57 2.44
N THR A 258 0.38 -1.48 3.44
CA THR A 258 0.08 -0.88 4.75
C THR A 258 0.92 0.36 5.04
N GLU A 259 1.75 0.78 4.09
CA GLU A 259 2.73 1.86 4.26
C GLU A 259 2.36 3.13 3.50
N GLN A 260 2.77 4.25 4.08
CA GLN A 260 2.52 5.58 3.52
C GLN A 260 3.63 5.92 2.51
N PRO A 261 3.33 6.55 1.35
CA PRO A 261 4.31 6.81 0.28
C PRO A 261 5.61 7.50 0.72
N GLN A 262 5.52 8.36 1.74
CA GLN A 262 6.62 9.12 2.33
C GLN A 262 7.59 8.28 3.18
N THR A 263 7.25 7.02 3.51
CA THR A 263 8.10 6.17 4.35
C THR A 263 9.11 5.39 3.51
N PRO A 264 10.31 5.10 4.06
CA PRO A 264 11.25 4.21 3.39
C PRO A 264 10.68 2.78 3.23
N TRP A 265 9.73 2.39 4.06
CA TRP A 265 9.08 1.08 4.01
C TRP A 265 8.18 0.92 2.78
N PHE A 266 7.49 1.98 2.37
CA PHE A 266 6.75 1.98 1.10
C PHE A 266 7.71 1.76 -0.08
N SER A 267 8.82 2.50 -0.14
CA SER A 267 9.85 2.32 -1.18
C SER A 267 10.45 0.91 -1.16
N ARG A 268 10.61 0.33 0.03
CA ARG A 268 11.10 -1.04 0.21
C ARG A 268 10.14 -2.09 -0.37
N GLY A 269 8.83 -1.96 -0.11
CA GLY A 269 7.81 -2.86 -0.64
C GLY A 269 7.45 -2.62 -2.11
N LEU A 270 7.88 -1.49 -2.68
CA LEU A 270 7.46 -0.98 -3.98
C LEU A 270 7.66 -1.96 -5.13
N ILE A 271 8.77 -2.69 -5.16
CA ILE A 271 9.03 -3.66 -6.24
C ILE A 271 7.92 -4.73 -6.31
N TYR A 272 7.46 -5.24 -5.16
CA TYR A 272 6.39 -6.23 -5.12
C TYR A 272 5.03 -5.63 -5.48
N LEU A 273 4.78 -4.38 -5.11
CA LEU A 273 3.58 -3.64 -5.55
C LEU A 273 3.55 -3.49 -7.07
N LEU A 274 4.68 -3.14 -7.68
CA LEU A 274 4.78 -2.93 -9.13
C LEU A 274 4.78 -4.24 -9.93
N MET A 275 5.11 -5.37 -9.31
CA MET A 275 5.08 -6.69 -9.95
C MET A 275 3.76 -7.44 -9.75
N SER A 276 2.85 -6.94 -8.90
CA SER A 276 1.64 -7.68 -8.53
C SER A 276 0.53 -7.64 -9.58
N ALA A 277 -0.43 -8.57 -9.43
CA ALA A 277 -1.67 -8.60 -10.20
C ALA A 277 -2.66 -7.52 -9.74
N GLY A 278 -2.62 -7.16 -8.46
CA GLY A 278 -3.47 -6.14 -7.86
C GLY A 278 -2.92 -5.62 -6.53
N VAL A 279 -3.47 -4.50 -6.08
CA VAL A 279 -3.10 -3.87 -4.80
C VAL A 279 -4.33 -3.59 -3.96
N ILE A 280 -4.26 -3.93 -2.68
CA ILE A 280 -5.18 -3.44 -1.65
C ILE A 280 -4.41 -2.36 -0.87
N ASP A 281 -4.98 -1.18 -0.70
CA ASP A 281 -4.31 -0.05 -0.04
C ASP A 281 -5.24 0.62 0.98
N PHE A 282 -4.68 1.13 2.07
CA PHE A 282 -5.39 1.92 3.09
C PHE A 282 -5.45 3.41 2.76
N LEU A 283 -4.57 3.89 1.87
CA LEU A 283 -4.61 5.26 1.37
C LEU A 283 -5.52 5.34 0.15
N TYR A 284 -6.70 5.94 0.30
CA TYR A 284 -7.68 6.07 -0.78
C TYR A 284 -7.08 6.67 -2.07
N GLN A 285 -6.26 7.71 -1.96
CA GLN A 285 -5.64 8.39 -3.10
C GLN A 285 -4.74 7.46 -3.93
N ASN A 286 -4.13 6.45 -3.31
CA ASN A 286 -3.27 5.50 -4.03
C ASN A 286 -4.05 4.63 -5.02
N VAL A 287 -5.36 4.45 -4.83
CA VAL A 287 -6.18 3.64 -5.76
C VAL A 287 -6.08 4.20 -7.18
N GLU A 288 -6.30 5.51 -7.34
CA GLU A 288 -6.18 6.18 -8.64
C GLU A 288 -4.75 6.08 -9.20
N PHE A 289 -3.74 6.21 -8.34
CA PHE A 289 -2.34 6.19 -8.77
C PHE A 289 -1.90 4.82 -9.27
N PHE A 290 -2.31 3.74 -8.61
CA PHE A 290 -2.04 2.37 -9.04
C PHE A 290 -2.87 1.99 -10.28
N GLU A 291 -4.14 2.38 -10.35
CA GLU A 291 -4.97 2.16 -11.53
C GLU A 291 -4.42 2.89 -12.76
N GLY A 292 -3.89 4.11 -12.58
CA GLY A 292 -3.24 4.90 -13.63
C GLY A 292 -2.00 4.24 -14.25
N ILE A 293 -1.35 3.33 -13.53
CA ILE A 293 -0.22 2.51 -14.03
C ILE A 293 -0.64 1.06 -14.38
N GLY A 294 -1.95 0.81 -14.46
CA GLY A 294 -2.50 -0.48 -14.90
C GLY A 294 -2.53 -1.57 -13.82
N ILE A 295 -2.47 -1.21 -12.54
CA ILE A 295 -2.65 -2.14 -11.42
C ILE A 295 -4.05 -1.95 -10.82
N PRO A 296 -4.97 -2.92 -10.98
CA PRO A 296 -6.27 -2.85 -10.33
C PRO A 296 -6.09 -2.73 -8.83
N SER A 297 -6.82 -1.78 -8.23
CA SER A 297 -6.62 -1.43 -6.83
C SER A 297 -7.92 -1.33 -6.05
N PHE A 298 -7.84 -1.60 -4.75
CA PHE A 298 -8.97 -1.57 -3.84
C PHE A 298 -8.62 -0.81 -2.57
N HIS A 299 -9.40 0.21 -2.24
CA HIS A 299 -9.30 0.90 -0.96
C HIS A 299 -9.91 0.05 0.15
N PHE A 300 -9.10 -0.35 1.13
CA PHE A 300 -9.52 -1.18 2.25
C PHE A 300 -9.81 -0.35 3.50
N ASP A 301 -11.09 -0.05 3.65
CA ASP A 301 -11.72 0.65 4.76
C ASP A 301 -12.91 -0.17 5.29
N PRO A 302 -12.65 -1.37 5.86
CA PRO A 302 -13.74 -2.22 6.34
C PRO A 302 -14.51 -1.51 7.45
N ILE A 303 -15.75 -1.96 7.65
CA ILE A 303 -16.58 -1.50 8.77
C ILE A 303 -16.20 -2.36 9.97
N PRO A 304 -15.59 -1.78 11.02
CA PRO A 304 -15.13 -2.56 12.17
C PRO A 304 -16.31 -3.07 12.99
N ASP A 305 -16.07 -4.18 13.69
CA ASP A 305 -16.97 -4.65 14.74
C ASP A 305 -16.85 -3.77 16.00
N SER A 306 -18.00 -3.49 16.60
CA SER A 306 -18.14 -2.72 17.84
C SER A 306 -18.32 -3.63 19.06
N ALA A 307 -17.93 -4.91 19.00
CA ALA A 307 -17.96 -5.77 20.16
C ALA A 307 -17.05 -5.25 21.29
N PRO A 308 -17.42 -5.49 22.56
CA PRO A 308 -16.60 -5.10 23.70
C PRO A 308 -15.28 -5.85 23.75
N THR A 309 -14.21 -5.14 24.12
CA THR A 309 -12.85 -5.65 24.22
C THR A 309 -12.71 -6.49 25.48
N ARG A 310 -12.36 -7.77 25.33
CA ARG A 310 -12.08 -8.65 26.46
C ARG A 310 -10.63 -8.49 26.92
N VAL A 311 -10.45 -8.34 28.23
CA VAL A 311 -9.13 -8.37 28.88
C VAL A 311 -9.00 -9.66 29.68
N PRO A 312 -8.18 -10.63 29.23
CA PRO A 312 -7.86 -11.85 29.96
C PRO A 312 -7.37 -11.60 31.39
N GLU A 313 -7.61 -12.55 32.29
CA GLU A 313 -7.21 -12.43 33.71
C GLU A 313 -5.70 -12.20 33.89
N GLN A 314 -4.89 -12.87 33.07
CA GLN A 314 -3.43 -12.70 33.07
C GLN A 314 -3.01 -11.24 32.85
N ASP A 315 -3.75 -10.48 32.02
CA ASP A 315 -3.44 -9.10 31.70
C ASP A 315 -3.90 -8.12 32.78
N ARG A 316 -4.86 -8.51 33.62
CA ARG A 316 -5.31 -7.66 34.74
C ARG A 316 -4.20 -7.40 35.75
N SER A 317 -3.23 -8.30 35.84
CA SER A 317 -2.02 -8.13 36.64
C SER A 317 -0.99 -7.15 36.03
N ASN A 318 -1.10 -6.83 34.74
CA ASN A 318 -0.16 -5.97 34.04
C ASN A 318 -0.24 -4.52 34.54
N ALA A 319 0.89 -3.82 34.52
CA ALA A 319 0.95 -2.41 34.93
C ALA A 319 -0.01 -1.53 34.10
N LEU A 320 -0.17 -1.79 32.80
CA LEU A 320 -1.08 -1.04 31.93
C LEU A 320 -2.54 -1.15 32.36
N PHE A 321 -2.95 -2.29 32.92
CA PHE A 321 -4.30 -2.45 33.46
C PHE A 321 -4.43 -1.86 34.85
N ARG A 322 -3.43 -2.06 35.72
CA ARG A 322 -3.48 -1.60 37.12
C ARG A 322 -3.57 -0.09 37.27
N VAL A 323 -2.97 0.68 36.35
CA VAL A 323 -2.99 2.15 36.37
C VAL A 323 -4.31 2.75 35.87
N LEU A 324 -5.25 1.95 35.36
CA LEU A 324 -6.56 2.44 34.96
C LEU A 324 -7.33 3.03 36.16
N PRO A 325 -8.23 4.00 35.94
CA PRO A 325 -9.22 4.40 36.95
C PRO A 325 -10.05 3.20 37.41
N ASP A 326 -10.47 3.16 38.67
CA ASP A 326 -11.19 2.00 39.21
C ASP A 326 -12.51 1.72 38.50
N ASP A 327 -13.21 2.78 38.07
CA ASP A 327 -14.42 2.66 37.25
C ASP A 327 -14.18 2.01 35.87
N ALA A 328 -12.95 2.05 35.36
CA ALA A 328 -12.56 1.43 34.11
C ALA A 328 -12.10 -0.04 34.27
N LYS A 329 -12.01 -0.58 35.50
CA LYS A 329 -11.55 -1.97 35.77
C LYS A 329 -12.67 -3.03 35.81
N ARG A 330 -13.90 -2.67 35.42
CA ARG A 330 -15.11 -3.51 35.56
C ARG A 330 -15.02 -4.85 34.80
N GLU A 331 -15.70 -5.88 35.31
CA GLU A 331 -15.71 -7.24 34.72
C GLU A 331 -16.41 -7.30 33.37
N THR A 332 -17.53 -6.60 33.23
CA THR A 332 -18.19 -6.39 31.94
C THR A 332 -17.54 -5.20 31.25
N ALA A 333 -16.83 -5.49 30.15
CA ALA A 333 -16.36 -4.48 29.23
C ALA A 333 -17.51 -3.51 28.92
N GLY A 334 -17.26 -2.21 29.14
CA GLY A 334 -18.23 -1.17 28.85
C GLY A 334 -18.64 -1.27 27.40
N THR A 335 -19.95 -1.36 27.14
CA THR A 335 -20.42 -1.43 25.76
C THR A 335 -19.87 -0.24 24.98
N THR A 336 -19.51 -0.45 23.73
CA THR A 336 -19.08 0.62 22.81
C THR A 336 -20.13 1.74 22.68
N GLN A 337 -21.38 1.42 23.04
CA GLN A 337 -22.53 2.32 23.13
C GLN A 337 -22.60 3.15 24.41
N ARG A 338 -21.68 2.98 25.37
CA ARG A 338 -21.67 3.77 26.61
C ARG A 338 -21.54 5.26 26.27
N PRO A 339 -22.48 6.12 26.73
CA PRO A 339 -22.43 7.56 26.48
C PRO A 339 -21.10 8.17 26.90
N ILE A 340 -20.66 9.20 26.18
CA ILE A 340 -19.37 9.85 26.44
C ILE A 340 -19.27 10.35 27.89
N ALA A 341 -20.36 10.89 28.45
CA ALA A 341 -20.38 11.41 29.81
C ALA A 341 -20.09 10.37 30.90
N GLU A 342 -20.33 9.08 30.64
CA GLU A 342 -20.15 7.98 31.60
C GLU A 342 -18.75 7.36 31.57
N ARG A 343 -17.86 7.84 30.69
CA ARG A 343 -16.52 7.29 30.50
C ARG A 343 -15.53 7.92 31.47
N SER A 344 -14.69 7.08 32.08
CA SER A 344 -13.84 7.47 33.21
C SER A 344 -12.48 8.07 32.82
N ILE A 345 -12.03 7.85 31.58
CA ILE A 345 -10.78 8.42 31.06
C ILE A 345 -11.16 9.62 30.18
N ASP A 346 -10.61 10.80 30.45
CA ASP A 346 -10.89 11.98 29.65
C ASP A 346 -10.17 11.88 28.29
N ILE A 347 -8.89 11.52 28.32
CA ILE A 347 -8.02 11.51 27.13
C ILE A 347 -7.16 10.26 27.15
N SER A 348 -7.13 9.52 26.05
CA SER A 348 -6.14 8.45 25.84
C SER A 348 -5.29 8.67 24.60
N PHE A 349 -4.06 8.17 24.65
CA PHE A 349 -3.13 8.16 23.53
C PHE A 349 -2.27 6.89 23.58
N PHE A 350 -2.04 6.27 22.41
CA PHE A 350 -1.08 5.19 22.24
C PHE A 350 -0.17 5.48 21.06
N GLY A 351 1.15 5.52 21.26
CA GLY A 351 2.07 5.71 20.14
C GLY A 351 3.54 5.66 20.50
N ASN A 352 4.36 5.49 19.47
CA ASN A 352 5.81 5.60 19.58
C ASN A 352 6.25 7.06 19.62
N ALA A 353 7.43 7.28 20.19
CA ALA A 353 8.04 8.59 20.27
C ALA A 353 8.39 9.16 18.89
N SER A 354 8.14 10.45 18.71
CA SER A 354 8.65 11.24 17.58
C SER A 354 8.87 12.68 18.03
N ALA A 355 9.77 13.41 17.37
CA ALA A 355 10.03 14.81 17.71
C ALA A 355 8.75 15.68 17.70
N LYS A 356 7.84 15.40 16.77
CA LYS A 356 6.53 16.05 16.68
C LYS A 356 5.64 15.77 17.88
N ARG A 357 5.50 14.49 18.25
CA ARG A 357 4.71 14.07 19.42
C ARG A 357 5.29 14.60 20.72
N GLU A 358 6.61 14.56 20.90
CA GLU A 358 7.28 15.15 22.07
C GLU A 358 6.98 16.64 22.17
N LYS A 359 7.14 17.38 21.08
CA LYS A 359 6.82 18.81 21.01
C LYS A 359 5.36 19.08 21.36
N PHE A 360 4.42 18.27 20.89
CA PHE A 360 3.00 18.38 21.25
C PHE A 360 2.78 18.16 22.75
N PHE A 361 3.23 17.03 23.30
CA PHE A 361 2.98 16.68 24.70
C PHE A 361 3.69 17.63 25.66
N THR A 362 4.92 18.06 25.38
CA THR A 362 5.64 19.05 26.20
C THR A 362 4.93 20.39 26.24
N ARG A 363 4.45 20.88 25.09
CA ARG A 363 3.73 22.17 25.02
C ARG A 363 2.38 22.14 25.74
N ASN A 364 1.73 20.98 25.74
CA ASN A 364 0.38 20.82 26.28
C ASN A 364 0.36 20.12 27.65
N ALA A 365 1.53 19.94 28.29
CA ALA A 365 1.65 19.17 29.52
C ALA A 365 0.78 19.70 30.66
N ALA A 366 0.71 21.04 30.84
CA ALA A 366 -0.12 21.66 31.87
C ALA A 366 -1.61 21.35 31.65
N ALA A 367 -2.12 21.55 30.43
CA ALA A 367 -3.52 21.27 30.09
C ALA A 367 -3.87 19.78 30.21
N LEU A 368 -2.95 18.88 29.86
CA LEU A 368 -3.16 17.43 30.01
C LEU A 368 -3.09 16.97 31.47
N ALA A 369 -2.31 17.63 32.32
CA ALA A 369 -2.20 17.31 33.75
C ALA A 369 -3.48 17.62 34.54
N GLU A 370 -4.34 18.49 34.01
CA GLU A 370 -5.66 18.80 34.57
C GLU A 370 -6.73 17.73 34.26
N ARG A 371 -6.36 16.67 33.51
CA ARG A 371 -7.28 15.67 32.98
C ARG A 371 -6.91 14.26 33.43
N THR A 372 -7.91 13.39 33.48
CA THR A 372 -7.65 11.95 33.67
C THR A 372 -7.15 11.36 32.36
N CYS A 373 -5.82 11.28 32.22
CA CYS A 373 -5.18 10.82 30.99
C CYS A 373 -4.64 9.38 31.09
N PHE A 374 -4.76 8.63 29.99
CA PHE A 374 -3.98 7.40 29.76
C PHE A 374 -3.04 7.60 28.56
N LEU A 375 -1.80 7.97 28.83
CA LEU A 375 -0.80 8.27 27.79
C LEU A 375 0.24 7.15 27.72
N TYR A 376 0.08 6.24 26.75
CA TYR A 376 1.09 5.23 26.45
C TYR A 376 2.05 5.73 25.38
N TYR A 377 3.26 6.08 25.81
CA TYR A 377 4.31 6.66 24.97
C TYR A 377 5.55 5.77 24.93
N ARG A 378 5.76 5.05 23.83
CA ARG A 378 6.85 4.06 23.69
C ARG A 378 8.09 4.69 23.04
N LYS A 379 9.24 4.62 23.71
CA LYS A 379 10.53 5.11 23.18
C LYS A 379 11.30 4.10 22.31
N GLN A 380 10.91 2.83 22.37
CA GLN A 380 11.50 1.78 21.54
C GLN A 380 10.93 1.83 20.11
N HIS A 381 11.80 1.56 19.13
CA HIS A 381 11.48 1.63 17.71
C HIS A 381 11.32 0.24 17.06
N ASP A 382 11.59 -0.84 17.79
CA ASP A 382 11.45 -2.20 17.28
C ASP A 382 9.99 -2.57 17.02
N PRO A 383 9.69 -3.48 16.07
CA PRO A 383 8.35 -4.00 15.85
C PRO A 383 7.72 -4.48 17.16
N ILE A 384 6.42 -4.24 17.32
CA ILE A 384 5.67 -4.84 18.42
C ILE A 384 5.44 -6.29 18.02
N ARG A 385 6.11 -7.22 18.71
CA ARG A 385 5.94 -8.65 18.46
C ARG A 385 4.73 -9.18 19.23
N MET A 386 4.08 -10.19 18.67
CA MET A 386 2.90 -10.83 19.27
C MET A 386 3.24 -11.71 20.47
N GLU A 387 4.47 -12.22 20.56
CA GLU A 387 4.87 -13.09 21.66
C GLU A 387 5.56 -12.32 22.79
N GLY A 388 5.29 -12.76 24.02
CA GLY A 388 5.93 -12.24 25.22
C GLY A 388 5.26 -11.00 25.79
N THR A 389 6.05 -10.07 26.30
CA THR A 389 5.58 -8.96 27.15
C THR A 389 4.73 -7.90 26.42
N SER A 390 4.64 -7.97 25.09
CA SER A 390 3.95 -7.00 24.25
C SER A 390 2.55 -7.45 23.80
N GLU A 391 2.15 -8.70 24.07
CA GLU A 391 0.86 -9.25 23.63
C GLU A 391 -0.33 -8.41 24.11
N ILE A 392 -0.23 -7.87 25.32
CA ILE A 392 -1.25 -7.00 25.91
C ILE A 392 -1.50 -5.72 25.09
N LEU A 393 -0.51 -5.26 24.30
CA LEU A 393 -0.61 -4.09 23.45
C LEU A 393 -1.50 -4.32 22.22
N ALA A 394 -1.82 -5.57 21.89
CA ALA A 394 -2.81 -5.89 20.86
C ALA A 394 -4.26 -5.60 21.32
N ARG A 395 -4.51 -5.44 22.63
CA ARG A 395 -5.87 -5.31 23.19
C ARG A 395 -6.07 -4.10 24.10
N MET A 396 -5.07 -3.69 24.89
CA MET A 396 -5.22 -2.51 25.77
C MET A 396 -5.57 -1.22 25.04
N PRO A 397 -5.04 -0.92 23.84
CA PRO A 397 -5.44 0.30 23.14
C PRO A 397 -6.94 0.35 22.87
N PHE A 398 -7.56 -0.78 22.56
CA PHE A 398 -9.00 -0.90 22.34
C PHE A 398 -9.78 -0.78 23.66
N TYR A 399 -9.35 -1.49 24.71
CA TYR A 399 -10.02 -1.44 26.03
C TYR A 399 -9.96 -0.05 26.68
N VAL A 400 -8.83 0.65 26.54
CA VAL A 400 -8.67 2.02 27.02
C VAL A 400 -9.57 2.96 26.23
N ALA A 401 -9.66 2.80 24.91
CA ALA A 401 -10.56 3.59 24.08
C ALA A 401 -12.03 3.41 24.48
N GLU A 402 -12.48 2.19 24.82
CA GLU A 402 -13.84 1.94 25.33
C GLU A 402 -14.18 2.71 26.60
N ASN A 403 -13.17 3.02 27.41
CA ASN A 403 -13.31 3.77 28.65
C ASN A 403 -12.90 5.24 28.51
N SER A 404 -12.55 5.69 27.30
CA SER A 404 -12.10 7.06 27.01
C SER A 404 -13.18 7.91 26.36
N LYS A 405 -13.32 9.17 26.81
CA LYS A 405 -14.12 10.19 26.15
C LYS A 405 -13.48 10.58 24.82
N ILE A 406 -12.19 10.91 24.86
CA ILE A 406 -11.40 11.31 23.69
C ILE A 406 -10.25 10.33 23.47
N CYS A 407 -10.13 9.81 22.26
CA CYS A 407 -8.91 9.16 21.77
C CYS A 407 -8.14 10.17 20.93
N LEU A 408 -6.97 10.54 21.41
CA LEU A 408 -6.10 11.49 20.73
C LEU A 408 -5.24 10.76 19.69
N ASN A 409 -5.26 11.22 18.44
CA ASN A 409 -4.40 10.71 17.37
C ASN A 409 -3.48 11.81 16.85
N ILE A 410 -2.28 11.90 17.44
CA ILE A 410 -1.20 12.78 16.97
C ILE A 410 -0.33 12.02 15.99
N HIS A 411 -0.17 12.56 14.78
CA HIS A 411 0.57 11.91 13.72
C HIS A 411 2.05 11.80 14.08
N ARG A 412 2.72 10.80 13.53
CA ARG A 412 4.17 10.63 13.72
C ARG A 412 4.94 11.78 13.06
N ASN A 413 4.51 12.16 11.86
CA ASN A 413 5.10 13.16 10.97
C ASN A 413 4.04 14.21 10.57
N ASP A 414 4.40 15.13 9.67
CA ASP A 414 3.52 16.21 9.19
C ASP A 414 2.60 15.80 8.03
N ASP A 415 2.69 14.55 7.58
CA ASP A 415 1.90 14.06 6.46
C ASP A 415 0.43 13.84 6.89
N PRO A 416 -0.55 14.29 6.07
CA PRO A 416 -1.97 14.17 6.37
C PRO A 416 -2.50 12.76 6.08
N TYR A 417 -1.98 11.73 6.73
CA TYR A 417 -2.40 10.35 6.52
C TYR A 417 -3.60 9.97 7.40
N PHE A 418 -4.64 9.40 6.79
CA PHE A 418 -5.77 8.86 7.54
C PHE A 418 -5.43 7.49 8.13
N GLU A 419 -4.99 7.46 9.40
CA GLU A 419 -4.67 6.23 10.13
C GLU A 419 -5.94 5.43 10.50
N TRP A 420 -6.59 4.78 9.52
CA TRP A 420 -7.86 4.04 9.71
C TRP A 420 -7.86 3.13 10.95
N HIS A 421 -6.77 2.39 11.18
CA HIS A 421 -6.67 1.50 12.34
C HIS A 421 -6.77 2.25 13.68
N ARG A 422 -6.17 3.45 13.78
CA ARG A 422 -6.17 4.25 15.02
C ARG A 422 -7.44 5.08 15.16
N ILE A 423 -7.85 5.74 14.09
CA ILE A 423 -9.00 6.65 14.09
C ILE A 423 -10.30 5.84 14.16
N ILE A 424 -10.45 4.82 13.33
CA ILE A 424 -11.69 4.07 13.19
C ILE A 424 -11.71 2.83 14.07
N LYS A 425 -10.83 1.86 13.82
CA LYS A 425 -10.88 0.56 14.51
C LYS A 425 -10.59 0.68 16.02
N GLN A 426 -9.58 1.45 16.41
CA GLN A 426 -9.18 1.61 17.81
C GLN A 426 -10.02 2.65 18.56
N GLY A 427 -10.26 3.83 17.97
CA GLY A 427 -10.96 4.93 18.63
C GLY A 427 -12.48 4.88 18.44
N ALA A 428 -12.94 5.24 17.24
CA ALA A 428 -14.36 5.44 16.97
C ALA A 428 -15.22 4.18 17.17
N ALA A 429 -14.74 3.00 16.74
CA ALA A 429 -15.44 1.72 16.90
C ALA A 429 -15.57 1.28 18.37
N ARG A 430 -14.70 1.81 19.24
CA ARG A 430 -14.76 1.66 20.70
C ARG A 430 -15.60 2.77 21.36
N GLY A 431 -16.25 3.60 20.54
CA GLY A 431 -17.15 4.68 20.92
C GLY A 431 -16.45 5.90 21.52
N ALA A 432 -15.13 6.02 21.42
CA ALA A 432 -14.46 7.27 21.82
C ALA A 432 -14.61 8.31 20.70
N VAL A 433 -14.62 9.59 21.06
CA VAL A 433 -14.47 10.67 20.08
C VAL A 433 -13.00 10.75 19.70
N VAL A 434 -12.69 10.59 18.41
CA VAL A 434 -11.31 10.77 17.95
C VAL A 434 -11.05 12.23 17.62
N VAL A 435 -10.00 12.78 18.22
CA VAL A 435 -9.44 14.09 17.88
C VAL A 435 -8.07 13.88 17.26
N THR A 436 -7.88 14.36 16.04
CA THR A 436 -6.68 14.10 15.25
C THR A 436 -6.23 15.33 14.46
N GLU A 437 -5.09 15.26 13.80
CA GLU A 437 -4.63 16.31 12.89
C GLU A 437 -5.36 16.18 11.55
N ASP A 438 -5.19 17.15 10.65
CA ASP A 438 -5.81 17.05 9.33
C ASP A 438 -5.34 15.79 8.59
N CYS A 439 -6.31 15.13 7.98
CA CYS A 439 -6.14 13.87 7.27
C CYS A 439 -6.63 14.04 5.83
N LEU A 440 -6.01 13.31 4.90
CA LEU A 440 -6.53 13.15 3.55
C LEU A 440 -7.97 12.63 3.60
N PRO A 441 -8.84 13.15 2.72
CA PRO A 441 -10.25 12.81 2.76
C PRO A 441 -10.45 11.35 2.34
N THR A 442 -11.45 10.70 2.96
CA THR A 442 -11.84 9.32 2.63
C THR A 442 -13.30 9.25 2.22
N PRO A 443 -13.71 8.26 1.40
CA PRO A 443 -15.08 8.17 0.88
C PRO A 443 -16.15 7.98 1.96
N LEU A 444 -15.79 7.31 3.06
CA LEU A 444 -16.71 6.86 4.10
C LEU A 444 -16.61 7.67 5.39
N TYR A 445 -15.39 7.86 5.91
CA TYR A 445 -15.16 8.53 7.18
C TYR A 445 -14.80 10.00 6.96
N ARG A 446 -15.46 10.90 7.68
CA ARG A 446 -15.46 12.35 7.42
C ARG A 446 -15.14 13.13 8.67
N SER A 447 -14.21 14.09 8.55
CA SER A 447 -13.95 15.09 9.59
C SER A 447 -15.22 15.89 9.86
N GLY A 448 -15.50 16.19 11.12
CA GLY A 448 -16.72 16.85 11.56
C GLY A 448 -17.95 15.94 11.57
N VAL A 449 -17.85 14.65 11.23
CA VAL A 449 -18.97 13.71 11.34
C VAL A 449 -18.58 12.49 12.15
N HIS A 450 -17.45 11.87 11.84
CA HIS A 450 -17.00 10.62 12.44
C HIS A 450 -15.76 10.80 13.35
N PHE A 451 -15.03 11.90 13.17
CA PHE A 451 -13.90 12.32 13.98
C PHE A 451 -13.77 13.84 13.87
N LEU A 452 -12.96 14.45 14.71
CA LEU A 452 -12.70 15.89 14.69
C LEU A 452 -11.22 16.13 14.38
N THR A 453 -10.94 17.10 13.52
CA THR A 453 -9.58 17.54 13.21
C THR A 453 -9.28 18.90 13.80
N GLU A 454 -8.05 19.10 14.23
CA GLU A 454 -7.52 20.40 14.63
C GLU A 454 -5.99 20.41 14.52
N THR A 455 -5.41 21.59 14.33
CA THR A 455 -3.96 21.78 14.38
C THR A 455 -3.41 21.49 15.79
N PRO A 456 -2.21 20.90 15.93
CA PRO A 456 -1.60 20.61 17.23
C PRO A 456 -1.53 21.79 18.21
N ARG A 457 -1.48 23.02 17.69
CA ARG A 457 -1.45 24.27 18.46
C ARG A 457 -2.80 24.57 19.12
N HIS A 458 -3.90 24.33 18.43
CA HIS A 458 -5.25 24.70 18.88
C HIS A 458 -6.04 23.51 19.43
N MET A 459 -5.53 22.29 19.27
CA MET A 459 -6.14 21.05 19.75
C MET A 459 -6.53 21.06 21.25
N PRO A 460 -5.77 21.66 22.18
CA PRO A 460 -6.21 21.80 23.57
C PRO A 460 -7.51 22.60 23.74
N HIS A 461 -7.75 23.61 22.92
CA HIS A 461 -9.00 24.38 22.96
C HIS A 461 -10.20 23.54 22.53
N LEU A 462 -10.03 22.74 21.47
CA LEU A 462 -11.04 21.79 21.02
C LEU A 462 -11.34 20.75 22.12
N ILE A 463 -10.30 20.19 22.73
CA ILE A 463 -10.44 19.21 23.83
C ILE A 463 -11.20 19.82 25.01
N ASN A 464 -10.81 21.03 25.46
CA ASN A 464 -11.47 21.71 26.56
C ASN A 464 -12.94 22.02 26.24
N TRP A 465 -13.22 22.48 25.02
CA TRP A 465 -14.60 22.69 24.57
C TRP A 465 -15.42 21.40 24.66
N LEU A 466 -14.93 20.30 24.09
CA LEU A 466 -15.61 18.98 24.09
C LEU A 466 -15.89 18.45 25.49
N LEU A 467 -15.00 18.68 26.46
CA LEU A 467 -15.13 18.14 27.81
C LEU A 467 -15.91 19.07 28.76
N ASP A 468 -15.68 20.39 28.69
CA ASP A 468 -16.11 21.33 29.73
C ASP A 468 -17.43 22.02 29.42
N THR A 469 -17.74 22.20 28.14
CA THR A 469 -18.93 22.99 27.74
C THR A 469 -20.14 22.09 27.44
N PRO A 470 -21.37 22.54 27.73
CA PRO A 470 -22.57 21.77 27.40
C PRO A 470 -22.71 21.45 25.90
N ASP A 471 -22.41 22.42 25.04
CA ASP A 471 -22.48 22.28 23.58
C ASP A 471 -21.35 21.40 23.03
N GLY A 472 -20.13 21.50 23.57
CA GLY A 472 -19.04 20.59 23.21
C GLY A 472 -19.31 19.14 23.62
N ARG A 473 -19.90 18.91 24.81
CA ARG A 473 -20.32 17.56 25.22
C ARG A 473 -21.44 17.00 24.34
N ALA A 474 -22.42 17.83 23.97
CA ALA A 474 -23.45 17.44 23.02
C ALA A 474 -22.85 17.09 21.65
N ARG A 475 -21.84 17.85 21.21
CA ARG A 475 -21.11 17.55 19.99
C ARG A 475 -20.34 16.24 20.07
N ALA A 476 -19.66 15.97 21.19
CA ALA A 476 -18.95 14.72 21.42
C ALA A 476 -19.90 13.51 21.30
N GLN A 477 -21.09 13.60 21.92
CA GLN A 477 -22.12 12.57 21.82
C GLN A 477 -22.61 12.40 20.37
N GLN A 478 -22.84 13.49 19.65
CA GLN A 478 -23.27 13.45 18.25
C GLN A 478 -22.25 12.72 17.34
N ILE A 479 -20.94 12.95 17.55
CA ILE A 479 -19.88 12.26 16.79
C ILE A 479 -19.88 10.76 17.10
N GLN A 480 -20.01 10.37 18.38
CA GLN A 480 -20.13 8.97 18.78
C GLN A 480 -21.35 8.30 18.11
N ASP A 481 -22.52 8.94 18.18
CA ASP A 481 -23.76 8.41 17.62
C ASP A 481 -23.66 8.23 16.09
N ALA A 482 -23.04 9.17 15.39
CA ALA A 482 -22.82 9.08 13.94
C ALA A 482 -21.95 7.86 13.57
N CYS A 483 -20.87 7.62 14.32
CA CYS A 483 -20.03 6.44 14.15
C CYS A 483 -20.79 5.14 14.41
N LEU A 484 -21.48 5.04 15.55
CA LEU A 484 -22.26 3.85 15.90
C LEU A 484 -23.37 3.55 14.89
N HIS A 485 -24.03 4.60 14.37
CA HIS A 485 -25.00 4.47 13.30
C HIS A 485 -24.38 3.86 12.03
N LEU A 486 -23.24 4.41 11.56
CA LEU A 486 -22.51 3.91 10.40
C LEU A 486 -22.09 2.45 10.59
N PHE A 487 -21.55 2.09 11.75
CA PHE A 487 -21.10 0.72 12.03
C PHE A 487 -22.25 -0.28 12.09
N SER A 488 -23.46 0.17 12.42
CA SER A 488 -24.66 -0.67 12.44
C SER A 488 -25.37 -0.81 11.08
N ASP A 489 -24.94 -0.07 10.04
CA ASP A 489 -25.58 -0.09 8.72
C ASP A 489 -25.26 -1.39 7.94
N ARG A 490 -26.18 -2.35 8.04
CA ARG A 490 -26.09 -3.64 7.33
C ARG A 490 -26.11 -3.51 5.80
N LYS A 491 -26.74 -2.47 5.23
CA LYS A 491 -26.77 -2.27 3.78
C LYS A 491 -25.41 -1.80 3.29
N LEU A 492 -24.80 -0.88 4.03
CA LEU A 492 -23.45 -0.41 3.77
C LEU A 492 -22.44 -1.56 3.91
N GLN A 493 -22.47 -2.31 5.02
CA GLN A 493 -21.64 -3.51 5.22
C GLN A 493 -21.75 -4.48 4.03
N LYS A 494 -22.97 -4.82 3.62
CA LYS A 494 -23.20 -5.70 2.46
C LYS A 494 -22.64 -5.11 1.15
N SER A 495 -22.70 -3.80 0.97
CA SER A 495 -22.18 -3.15 -0.24
C SER A 495 -20.66 -3.21 -0.29
N LYS A 496 -19.99 -2.91 0.83
CA LYS A 496 -18.55 -3.02 0.97
C LYS A 496 -18.06 -4.46 0.75
N ILE A 497 -18.78 -5.43 1.30
CA ILE A 497 -18.57 -6.88 1.12
C ILE A 497 -18.66 -7.27 -0.37
N ASN A 498 -19.67 -6.76 -1.10
CA ASN A 498 -19.78 -7.01 -2.53
C ASN A 498 -18.64 -6.39 -3.35
N ASP A 499 -18.11 -5.24 -2.93
CA ASP A 499 -17.04 -4.55 -3.66
C ASP A 499 -15.73 -5.32 -3.62
N ILE A 500 -15.35 -5.89 -2.47
CA ILE A 500 -14.14 -6.73 -2.41
C ILE A 500 -14.32 -8.03 -3.19
N ALA A 501 -15.49 -8.65 -3.13
CA ALA A 501 -15.77 -9.87 -3.92
C ALA A 501 -15.60 -9.62 -5.41
N ARG A 502 -16.08 -8.46 -5.90
CA ARG A 502 -15.92 -8.05 -7.30
C ARG A 502 -14.45 -7.82 -7.65
N PHE A 503 -13.70 -7.16 -6.77
CA PHE A 503 -12.26 -6.92 -6.95
C PHE A 503 -11.50 -8.24 -7.06
N ILE A 504 -11.69 -9.15 -6.10
CA ILE A 504 -11.07 -10.49 -6.11
C ILE A 504 -11.43 -11.26 -7.37
N GLY A 505 -12.70 -11.32 -7.75
CA GLY A 505 -13.11 -12.02 -8.97
C GLY A 505 -12.56 -11.39 -10.25
N THR A 506 -12.31 -10.07 -10.26
CA THR A 506 -11.69 -9.38 -11.40
C THR A 506 -10.22 -9.75 -11.53
N ILE A 507 -9.48 -9.76 -10.42
CA ILE A 507 -8.08 -10.21 -10.40
C ILE A 507 -8.00 -11.67 -10.83
N TRP A 508 -8.81 -12.53 -10.21
CA TRP A 508 -8.82 -13.96 -10.50
C TRP A 508 -9.07 -14.25 -11.97
N GLN A 509 -10.07 -13.59 -12.58
CA GLN A 509 -10.34 -13.75 -14.00
C GLN A 509 -9.15 -13.37 -14.89
N ARG A 510 -8.41 -12.31 -14.55
CA ARG A 510 -7.22 -11.91 -15.34
C ARG A 510 -6.11 -12.93 -15.20
N THR A 511 -5.78 -13.31 -13.97
CA THR A 511 -4.65 -14.22 -13.70
C THR A 511 -4.91 -15.65 -14.17
N SER A 512 -6.17 -16.10 -14.23
CA SER A 512 -6.53 -17.43 -14.73
C SER A 512 -6.62 -17.54 -16.26
N ILE A 513 -6.73 -16.41 -16.97
CA ILE A 513 -6.69 -16.40 -18.45
C ILE A 513 -5.24 -16.45 -18.94
N ASP A 514 -4.32 -15.85 -18.18
CA ASP A 514 -2.90 -15.76 -18.50
C ASP A 514 -2.08 -17.01 -18.06
N ALA A 515 -2.67 -17.90 -17.25
CA ALA A 515 -2.11 -19.17 -16.77
C ALA A 515 -2.53 -20.36 -17.64
#